data_AF-X0T9J6-F1
#
_entry.id   AF-X0T9J6-F1
#
_cell.length_a   1.000
_cell.length_b   1.000
_cell.length_c   1.000
_cell.angle_alpha   90.00
_cell.angle_beta   90.00
_cell.angle_gamma   90.00
#
_symmetry.space_group_name_H-M   'P 1'
#
loop_
_entity.id
_entity.type
_entity.pdbx_description
1 polymer ?
#
loop_
_entity_poly.entity_id
_entity_poly.type
_entity_poly.pdbx_seq_one_letter_code
_entity_poly.pdbx_strand_id
1 'polypeptide(L)'
;MYKQLKEINKRPEPFQFYTAEELWADEYTSKKMLEYHLNESIDVSSRNINFINQSVNWISNRFNLNSNSDLIDFGCGPGLYANKFAEKGINVTGIDFSKRSIEYAKQIASNSDLNVNYIHKNYLDFETDKKY
;
A
#
# COMPACT_ATOMS: atom_id res chain seq x y z
N MET A 1 19.20 31.60 24.86
CA MET A 1 17.94 32.14 24.31
C MET A 1 18.04 32.50 22.83
N TYR A 2 18.81 33.51 22.39
CA TYR A 2 18.87 33.90 20.96
C TYR A 2 19.29 32.77 19.99
N LYS A 3 20.32 31.97 20.35
CA LYS A 3 20.75 30.84 19.51
C LYS A 3 19.67 29.76 19.35
N GLN A 4 18.97 29.41 20.44
CA GLN A 4 17.91 28.40 20.42
C GLN A 4 16.74 28.84 19.52
N LEU A 5 16.34 30.12 19.58
CA LEU A 5 15.30 30.66 18.70
C LEU A 5 15.72 30.67 17.23
N LYS A 6 17.01 30.87 16.94
CA LYS A 6 17.54 30.84 15.57
C LYS A 6 17.56 29.42 14.99
N GLU A 7 17.88 28.43 15.81
CA GLU A 7 17.84 27.01 15.41
C GLU A 7 16.40 26.52 15.16
N ILE A 8 15.45 26.82 16.04
CA ILE A 8 14.04 26.36 15.88
C ILE A 8 13.37 26.98 14.63
N ASN A 9 13.77 28.18 14.23
CA ASN A 9 13.27 28.85 13.03
C ASN A 9 14.07 28.53 11.76
N LYS A 10 15.11 27.68 11.85
CA LYS A 10 15.87 27.27 10.67
C LYS A 10 14.96 26.39 9.81
N ARG A 11 14.85 26.70 8.53
CA ARG A 11 14.15 25.82 7.59
C ARG A 11 14.85 24.47 7.54
N PRO A 12 14.13 23.35 7.58
CA PRO A 12 14.74 22.05 7.37
C PRO A 12 15.32 21.96 5.96
N GLU A 13 16.37 21.17 5.82
CA GLU A 13 16.87 20.78 4.50
C GLU A 13 15.78 19.98 3.75
N PRO A 14 15.78 19.99 2.40
CA PRO A 14 14.86 19.18 1.62
C PRO A 14 14.93 17.71 2.05
N PHE A 15 13.76 17.11 2.32
CA PHE A 15 13.62 15.71 2.75
C PHE A 15 14.28 15.36 4.09
N GLN A 16 14.66 16.36 4.91
CA GLN A 16 15.25 16.12 6.23
C GLN A 16 14.32 15.32 7.16
N PHE A 17 13.00 15.48 6.99
CA PHE A 17 11.99 14.78 7.78
C PHE A 17 11.07 13.98 6.86
N TYR A 18 10.82 12.73 7.24
CA TYR A 18 9.83 11.87 6.60
C TYR A 18 8.55 11.89 7.42
N THR A 19 7.58 12.70 7.00
CA THR A 19 6.29 12.88 7.68
C THR A 19 5.15 12.18 6.95
N ALA A 20 5.46 11.20 6.09
CA ALA A 20 4.44 10.51 5.33
C ALA A 20 3.48 9.78 6.26
N GLU A 21 3.98 9.14 7.32
CA GLU A 21 3.13 8.48 8.32
C GLU A 21 2.08 9.44 8.89
N GLU A 22 2.48 10.63 9.31
CA GLU A 22 1.57 11.65 9.84
C GLU A 22 0.50 12.06 8.83
N LEU A 23 0.87 12.17 7.54
CA LEU A 23 -0.08 12.50 6.47
C LEU A 23 -1.07 11.36 6.22
N TRP A 24 -0.60 10.13 6.07
CA TRP A 24 -1.45 9.02 5.62
C TRP A 24 -2.19 8.30 6.74
N ALA A 25 -1.69 8.37 7.98
CA ALA A 25 -2.32 7.77 9.15
C ALA A 25 -3.28 8.71 9.90
N ASP A 26 -3.25 10.01 9.59
CA ASP A 26 -4.23 10.97 10.11
C ASP A 26 -5.66 10.50 9.86
N GLU A 27 -6.53 10.67 10.86
CA GLU A 27 -7.88 10.08 10.84
C GLU A 27 -8.72 10.60 9.68
N TYR A 28 -8.66 11.92 9.43
CA TYR A 28 -9.40 12.56 8.35
C TYR A 28 -8.81 12.19 6.98
N THR A 29 -7.49 12.30 6.86
CA THR A 29 -6.77 12.07 5.61
C THR A 29 -6.88 10.62 5.17
N SER A 30 -6.61 9.66 6.07
CA SER A 30 -6.73 8.23 5.77
C SER A 30 -8.12 7.85 5.26
N LYS A 31 -9.18 8.43 5.82
CA LYS A 31 -10.57 8.20 5.39
C LYS A 31 -10.80 8.73 3.98
N LYS A 32 -10.38 9.97 3.69
CA LYS A 32 -10.50 10.56 2.35
C LYS A 32 -9.66 9.82 1.31
N MET A 33 -8.47 9.38 1.70
CA MET A 33 -7.63 8.60 0.83
C MET A 33 -8.24 7.26 0.48
N LEU A 34 -8.87 6.56 1.43
CA LEU A 34 -9.61 5.34 1.12
C LEU A 34 -10.80 5.63 0.18
N GLU A 35 -11.60 6.67 0.45
CA GLU A 35 -12.70 7.08 -0.44
C GLU A 35 -12.22 7.32 -1.87
N TYR A 36 -11.06 7.94 -2.06
CA TYR A 36 -10.49 8.17 -3.39
C TYR A 36 -9.93 6.90 -4.04
N HIS A 37 -9.32 5.97 -3.29
CA HIS A 37 -8.89 4.69 -3.86
C HIS A 37 -10.07 3.86 -4.40
N LEU A 38 -11.23 3.95 -3.74
CA LEU A 38 -12.43 3.19 -4.10
C LEU A 38 -13.27 3.89 -5.17
N ASN A 39 -12.92 5.12 -5.55
CA ASN A 39 -13.63 5.86 -6.57
C ASN A 39 -13.02 5.58 -7.95
N GLU A 40 -13.63 4.66 -8.69
CA GLU A 40 -13.18 4.27 -10.04
C GLU A 40 -13.28 5.39 -11.10
N SER A 41 -13.94 6.51 -10.78
CA SER A 41 -14.09 7.65 -11.69
C SER A 41 -12.90 8.60 -11.68
N ILE A 42 -11.96 8.43 -10.74
CA ILE A 42 -10.80 9.30 -10.57
C ILE A 42 -9.52 8.48 -10.39
N ASP A 43 -8.40 8.98 -10.93
CA ASP A 43 -7.10 8.32 -10.86
C ASP A 43 -6.15 8.98 -9.83
N VAL A 44 -6.69 9.61 -8.78
CA VAL A 44 -5.92 10.44 -7.83
C VAL A 44 -5.13 9.59 -6.84
N SER A 45 -5.66 8.43 -6.45
CA SER A 45 -5.12 7.61 -5.35
C SER A 45 -4.73 6.21 -5.79
N SER A 46 -5.21 5.78 -6.95
CA SER A 46 -4.75 4.61 -7.67
C SER A 46 -5.13 4.78 -9.15
N ARG A 47 -4.74 3.83 -9.99
CA ARG A 47 -5.21 3.72 -11.37
C ARG A 47 -6.59 3.08 -11.41
N ASN A 48 -7.38 3.40 -12.44
CA ASN A 48 -8.67 2.76 -12.67
C ASN A 48 -8.58 1.23 -12.81
N ILE A 49 -9.71 0.57 -12.57
CA ILE A 49 -9.81 -0.89 -12.50
C ILE A 49 -9.36 -1.59 -13.79
N ASN A 50 -9.60 -1.00 -14.96
CA ASN A 50 -9.20 -1.56 -16.25
C ASN A 50 -7.68 -1.58 -16.40
N PHE A 51 -7.00 -0.51 -15.98
CA PHE A 51 -5.55 -0.45 -15.97
C PHE A 51 -4.94 -1.44 -14.97
N ILE A 52 -5.52 -1.54 -13.76
CA ILE A 52 -5.07 -2.50 -12.75
C ILE A 52 -5.19 -3.93 -13.28
N ASN A 53 -6.36 -4.31 -13.82
CA ASN A 53 -6.58 -5.65 -14.37
C ASN A 53 -5.58 -6.00 -15.49
N GLN A 54 -5.33 -5.05 -16.40
CA GLN A 54 -4.33 -5.23 -17.46
C GLN A 54 -2.92 -5.39 -16.89
N SER A 55 -2.55 -4.59 -15.89
CA SER A 55 -1.25 -4.65 -15.23
C SER A 55 -1.05 -5.99 -14.53
N VAL A 56 -2.03 -6.44 -13.75
CA VAL A 56 -1.99 -7.74 -13.04
C VAL A 56 -1.84 -8.89 -14.04
N ASN A 57 -2.61 -8.88 -15.14
CA ASN A 57 -2.50 -9.89 -16.19
C ASN A 57 -1.12 -9.85 -16.86
N TRP A 58 -0.62 -8.67 -17.22
CA TRP A 58 0.67 -8.52 -17.86
C TRP A 58 1.82 -8.98 -16.95
N ILE A 59 1.86 -8.54 -15.69
CA ILE A 59 2.87 -8.94 -14.70
C ILE A 59 2.83 -10.46 -14.50
N SER A 60 1.63 -11.01 -14.25
CA SER A 60 1.47 -12.46 -14.03
C SER A 60 2.01 -13.27 -15.20
N ASN A 61 1.68 -12.87 -16.44
CA ASN A 61 2.13 -13.58 -17.64
C ASN A 61 3.63 -13.36 -17.90
N ARG A 62 4.13 -12.14 -17.73
CA ARG A 62 5.51 -11.76 -18.02
C ARG A 62 6.53 -12.51 -17.16
N PHE A 63 6.14 -12.82 -15.92
CA PHE A 63 6.98 -13.53 -14.95
C PHE A 63 6.50 -14.96 -14.68
N ASN A 64 5.50 -15.45 -15.42
CA ASN A 64 4.91 -16.79 -15.25
C ASN A 64 4.48 -17.07 -13.80
N LEU A 65 3.87 -16.07 -13.16
CA LEU A 65 3.41 -16.17 -11.78
C LEU A 65 2.25 -17.17 -11.68
N ASN A 66 2.30 -18.01 -10.66
CA ASN A 66 1.31 -19.06 -10.41
C ASN A 66 1.19 -19.33 -8.91
N SER A 67 0.47 -20.38 -8.51
CA SER A 67 0.24 -20.72 -7.11
C SER A 67 1.47 -21.16 -6.32
N ASN A 68 2.60 -21.40 -6.99
CA ASN A 68 3.89 -21.63 -6.34
C ASN A 68 4.74 -20.36 -6.25
N SER A 69 4.24 -19.22 -6.76
CA SER A 69 4.91 -17.93 -6.66
C SER A 69 4.54 -17.23 -5.36
N ASP A 70 5.53 -16.60 -4.75
CA ASP A 70 5.36 -15.65 -3.66
C ASP A 70 5.46 -14.24 -4.23
N LEU A 71 4.51 -13.36 -3.91
CA LEU A 71 4.51 -11.97 -4.36
C LEU A 71 4.36 -11.03 -3.16
N ILE A 72 5.12 -9.94 -3.17
CA ILE A 72 4.99 -8.86 -2.20
C ILE A 72 4.58 -7.56 -2.89
N ASP A 73 3.57 -6.90 -2.33
CA ASP A 73 3.03 -5.62 -2.80
C ASP A 73 3.33 -4.54 -1.74
N PHE A 74 4.32 -3.70 -2.01
CA PHE A 74 4.76 -2.62 -1.11
C PHE A 74 3.96 -1.34 -1.38
N GLY A 75 3.32 -0.80 -0.35
CA GLY A 75 2.36 0.28 -0.50
C GLY A 75 1.05 -0.23 -1.11
N CYS A 76 0.58 -1.40 -0.67
CA CYS A 76 -0.56 -2.08 -1.30
C CYS A 76 -1.90 -1.33 -1.13
N GLY A 77 -1.95 -0.31 -0.27
CA GLY A 77 -3.15 0.44 0.03
C GLY A 77 -4.32 -0.48 0.42
N PRO A 78 -5.52 -0.26 -0.14
CA PRO A 78 -6.69 -1.09 0.15
C PRO A 78 -6.69 -2.45 -0.58
N GLY A 79 -5.55 -2.90 -1.08
CA GLY A 79 -5.38 -4.23 -1.66
C GLY A 79 -5.85 -4.35 -3.12
N LEU A 80 -5.89 -3.25 -3.88
CA LEU A 80 -6.42 -3.25 -5.25
C LEU A 80 -5.65 -4.18 -6.19
N TYR A 81 -4.32 -4.24 -6.04
CA TYR A 81 -3.45 -5.15 -6.78
C TYR A 81 -3.29 -6.48 -6.05
N ALA A 82 -2.95 -6.44 -4.76
CA ALA A 82 -2.75 -7.64 -3.95
C ALA A 82 -3.91 -8.66 -4.02
N ASN A 83 -5.16 -8.21 -3.90
CA ASN A 83 -6.33 -9.10 -4.00
C ASN A 83 -6.46 -9.71 -5.40
N LYS A 84 -6.18 -8.95 -6.47
CA LYS A 84 -6.27 -9.45 -7.85
C LYS A 84 -5.18 -10.46 -8.20
N PHE A 85 -3.99 -10.33 -7.62
CA PHE A 85 -2.98 -11.38 -7.74
C PHE A 85 -3.41 -12.64 -6.99
N ALA A 86 -4.02 -12.48 -5.81
CA ALA A 86 -4.52 -13.62 -5.03
C ALA A 86 -5.72 -14.33 -5.69
N GLU A 87 -6.60 -13.61 -6.39
CA GLU A 87 -7.65 -14.17 -7.25
C GLU A 87 -7.10 -15.10 -8.33
N LYS A 88 -5.84 -14.89 -8.76
CA LYS A 88 -5.12 -15.79 -9.70
C LYS A 88 -4.44 -16.97 -9.00
N GLY A 89 -4.66 -17.14 -7.70
CA GLY A 89 -4.08 -18.20 -6.88
C GLY A 89 -2.64 -17.96 -6.43
N ILE A 90 -2.07 -16.76 -6.63
CA ILE A 90 -0.70 -16.43 -6.22
C ILE A 90 -0.67 -16.20 -4.70
N ASN A 91 0.42 -16.59 -4.03
CA ASN A 91 0.60 -16.32 -2.61
C ASN A 91 1.06 -14.88 -2.41
N VAL A 92 0.20 -14.01 -1.86
CA VAL A 92 0.46 -12.57 -1.79
C VAL A 92 0.68 -12.10 -0.36
N THR A 93 1.69 -11.25 -0.16
CA THR A 93 1.86 -10.41 1.02
C THR A 93 1.68 -8.95 0.64
N GLY A 94 0.73 -8.25 1.25
CA GLY A 94 0.53 -6.81 1.07
C GLY A 94 1.05 -6.04 2.28
N ILE A 95 1.82 -4.98 2.06
CA ILE A 95 2.35 -4.13 3.14
C ILE A 95 1.96 -2.68 2.90
N ASP A 96 1.35 -2.07 3.91
CA ASP A 96 1.01 -0.65 3.92
C ASP A 96 0.98 -0.14 5.36
N PHE A 97 1.33 1.12 5.58
CA PHE A 97 1.32 1.74 6.90
C PHE A 97 0.00 2.47 7.21
N SER A 98 -0.92 2.57 6.24
CA SER A 98 -2.29 2.99 6.50
C SER A 98 -3.08 1.83 7.12
N LYS A 99 -3.28 1.89 8.44
CA LYS A 99 -4.13 0.94 9.17
C LYS A 99 -5.51 0.78 8.54
N ARG A 100 -6.14 1.89 8.16
CA ARG A 100 -7.48 1.90 7.55
C ARG A 100 -7.51 1.16 6.20
N SER A 101 -6.49 1.38 5.38
CA SER A 101 -6.38 0.69 4.08
C SER A 101 -6.18 -0.81 4.28
N ILE A 102 -5.31 -1.21 5.21
CA ILE A 102 -5.06 -2.62 5.54
C ILE A 102 -6.30 -3.31 6.10
N GLU A 103 -7.05 -2.65 6.99
CA GLU A 103 -8.30 -3.21 7.53
C GLU A 103 -9.33 -3.44 6.42
N TYR A 104 -9.49 -2.48 5.51
CA TYR A 104 -10.35 -2.64 4.34
C TYR A 104 -9.88 -3.79 3.44
N ALA A 105 -8.58 -3.86 3.14
CA ALA A 105 -8.00 -4.90 2.30
C ALA A 105 -8.23 -6.30 2.86
N LYS A 106 -8.04 -6.47 4.18
CA LYS A 106 -8.33 -7.71 4.92
C LYS A 106 -9.80 -8.08 4.85
N GLN A 107 -10.70 -7.12 4.99
CA GLN A 107 -12.14 -7.36 4.89
C GLN A 107 -12.52 -7.87 3.50
N ILE A 108 -12.00 -7.25 2.43
CA ILE A 108 -12.25 -7.71 1.06
C ILE A 108 -11.69 -9.11 0.83
N ALA A 109 -10.45 -9.37 1.24
CA ALA A 109 -9.85 -10.69 1.12
C ALA A 109 -10.67 -11.76 1.85
N SER A 110 -11.12 -11.48 3.08
CA SER A 110 -11.96 -12.39 3.85
C SER A 110 -13.33 -12.63 3.22
N ASN A 111 -13.95 -11.62 2.63
CA ASN A 111 -15.27 -11.76 2.00
C ASN A 111 -15.21 -12.54 0.68
N SER A 112 -14.04 -12.61 0.06
CA SER A 112 -13.78 -13.28 -1.21
C SER A 112 -12.95 -14.56 -1.07
N ASP A 113 -12.77 -15.05 0.17
CA ASP A 113 -11.96 -16.24 0.50
C ASP A 113 -10.54 -16.22 -0.12
N LEU A 114 -9.94 -15.04 -0.19
CA LEU A 114 -8.60 -14.84 -0.75
C LEU A 114 -7.52 -15.05 0.31
N ASN A 115 -6.50 -15.84 -0.05
CA ASN A 115 -5.34 -16.05 0.80
C ASN A 115 -4.30 -14.93 0.62
N VAL A 116 -4.49 -13.82 1.34
CA VAL A 116 -3.54 -12.68 1.33
C VAL A 116 -3.06 -12.37 2.75
N ASN A 117 -1.74 -12.30 2.92
CA ASN A 117 -1.14 -11.87 4.17
C ASN A 117 -0.93 -10.34 4.18
N TYR A 118 -1.79 -9.62 4.90
CA TYR A 118 -1.66 -8.17 5.03
C TYR A 118 -0.94 -7.74 6.31
N ILE A 119 0.15 -6.99 6.15
CA ILE A 119 0.99 -6.48 7.23
C ILE A 119 0.84 -4.96 7.32
N HIS A 120 0.40 -4.48 8.47
CA HIS A 120 0.37 -3.05 8.79
C HIS A 120 1.76 -2.63 9.28
N LYS A 121 2.58 -2.06 8.39
CA LYS A 121 3.94 -1.59 8.71
C LYS A 121 4.42 -0.58 7.65
N ASN A 122 5.29 0.33 8.06
CA ASN A 122 6.10 1.09 7.11
C ASN A 122 7.03 0.13 6.37
N TYR A 123 6.89 0.02 5.05
CA TYR A 123 7.71 -0.89 4.25
C TYR A 123 9.19 -0.50 4.24
N LEU A 124 9.54 0.76 4.58
CA LEU A 124 10.93 1.18 4.74
C LEU A 124 11.61 0.54 5.96
N ASP A 125 10.82 0.13 6.96
CA ASP A 125 11.28 -0.54 8.17
C ASP A 125 10.98 -2.05 8.16
N PHE A 126 10.41 -2.55 7.05
CA PHE A 126 10.05 -3.96 6.90
C PHE A 126 11.28 -4.80 6.55
N GLU A 127 11.53 -5.82 7.37
CA GLU A 127 12.60 -6.79 7.19
C GLU A 127 12.00 -8.20 7.27
N THR A 128 12.51 -9.10 6.44
CA THR A 128 12.10 -10.50 6.42
C THR A 128 13.17 -11.39 5.79
N ASP A 129 13.28 -12.62 6.26
CA ASP A 129 14.09 -13.67 5.64
C ASP A 129 13.36 -14.35 4.47
N LYS A 130 12.04 -14.13 4.34
CA LYS A 130 11.24 -14.71 3.25
C LYS A 130 11.63 -14.07 1.93
N LYS A 131 11.82 -14.90 0.90
CA LYS A 131 12.00 -14.47 -0.48
C LYS A 131 10.66 -14.49 -1.21
N TYR A 132 10.50 -13.54 -2.12
CA TYR A 132 9.34 -13.38 -2.99
C TYR A 132 9.85 -13.38 -4.43
#